data_AF-A0AAD9TDF2-F1
#
_entry.id   AF-A0AAD9TDF2-F1
#
_cell.length_a   1.000
_cell.length_b   1.000
_cell.length_c   1.000
_cell.angle_alpha   90.00
_cell.angle_beta   90.00
_cell.angle_gamma   90.00
#
_symmetry.space_group_name_H-M   'P 1'
#
loop_
_entity.id
_entity.type
_entity.pdbx_description
1 polymer ?
#
loop_
_entity_poly.entity_id
_entity_poly.type
_entity_poly.pdbx_seq_one_letter_code
_entity_poly.pdbx_strand_id
1 'polypeptide(L)'
;VTAAIAANKVKTRNRSSAIQQSALQEITDQEEEQKMRKFDPWPVFFKREWNRNWPFLVGFAITGAIITKISLGLTEEDAKNSKFVQRHKK
;
A
#
# COMPACT_ATOMS: atom_id res chain seq x y z
N VAL A 1 -67.09 -18.12 2.55
CA VAL A 1 -66.27 -17.13 3.30
C VAL A 1 -64.97 -17.73 3.83
N THR A 2 -64.99 -18.92 4.45
CA THR A 2 -63.81 -19.58 5.04
C THR A 2 -62.67 -19.88 4.07
N ALA A 3 -62.97 -20.33 2.85
CA ALA A 3 -61.97 -20.64 1.82
C ALA A 3 -61.21 -19.38 1.33
N ALA A 4 -61.90 -18.24 1.22
CA ALA A 4 -61.29 -16.98 0.78
C ALA A 4 -60.31 -16.42 1.84
N ILE A 5 -60.62 -16.60 3.13
CA ILE A 5 -59.73 -16.19 4.24
C ILE A 5 -58.47 -17.06 4.27
N ALA A 6 -58.60 -18.38 4.06
CA ALA A 6 -57.48 -19.29 3.98
C ALA A 6 -56.56 -18.97 2.78
N ALA A 7 -57.14 -18.69 1.61
CA ALA A 7 -56.39 -18.30 0.42
C ALA A 7 -55.64 -16.97 0.60
N ASN A 8 -56.27 -15.97 1.24
CA ASN A 8 -55.60 -14.70 1.54
C ASN A 8 -54.44 -14.89 2.53
N LYS A 9 -54.62 -15.73 3.57
CA LYS A 9 -53.58 -16.02 4.57
C LYS A 9 -52.37 -16.77 3.97
N VAL A 10 -52.60 -17.64 2.99
CA VAL A 10 -51.52 -18.32 2.26
C VAL A 10 -50.79 -17.36 1.32
N LYS A 11 -51.52 -16.46 0.64
CA LYS A 11 -50.93 -15.47 -0.26
C LYS A 11 -50.11 -14.41 0.48
N THR A 12 -50.54 -13.99 1.67
CA THR A 12 -49.76 -13.06 2.51
C THR A 12 -48.51 -13.72 3.09
N ARG A 13 -48.56 -15.00 3.47
CA ARG A 13 -47.40 -15.76 3.94
C ARG A 13 -46.31 -15.90 2.87
N ASN A 14 -46.70 -16.18 1.62
CA ASN A 14 -45.75 -16.29 0.50
C ASN A 14 -45.15 -14.93 0.08
N ARG A 15 -45.89 -13.82 0.25
CA ARG A 15 -45.33 -12.47 0.08
C ARG A 15 -44.31 -12.14 1.16
N SER A 16 -44.57 -12.50 2.42
CA SER A 16 -43.62 -12.28 3.50
C SER A 16 -42.31 -13.04 3.32
N SER A 17 -42.34 -14.29 2.83
CA SER A 17 -41.11 -15.03 2.55
C SER A 17 -40.34 -14.46 1.36
N ALA A 18 -41.02 -13.94 0.33
CA ALA A 18 -40.35 -13.30 -0.81
C ALA A 18 -39.68 -11.98 -0.40
N ILE A 19 -40.33 -11.19 0.46
CA ILE A 19 -39.77 -9.93 0.99
C ILE A 19 -38.57 -10.20 1.91
N GLN A 20 -38.61 -11.29 2.70
CA GLN A 20 -37.47 -11.71 3.53
C GLN A 20 -36.28 -12.18 2.68
N GLN A 21 -36.54 -12.89 1.58
CA GLN A 21 -35.49 -13.32 0.66
C GLN A 21 -34.85 -12.14 -0.08
N SER A 22 -35.63 -11.15 -0.53
CA SER A 22 -35.07 -9.96 -1.17
C SER A 22 -34.23 -9.11 -0.21
N ALA A 23 -34.62 -9.00 1.05
CA ALA A 23 -33.85 -8.28 2.06
C ALA A 23 -32.53 -9.01 2.42
N LEU A 24 -32.53 -10.35 2.45
CA LEU A 24 -31.32 -11.13 2.65
C LEU A 24 -30.37 -11.02 1.45
N GLN A 25 -30.92 -11.01 0.24
CA GLN A 25 -30.14 -10.84 -0.99
C GLN A 25 -29.45 -9.46 -1.00
N GLU A 26 -30.17 -8.40 -0.64
CA GLU A 26 -29.57 -7.06 -0.48
C GLU A 26 -28.44 -7.07 0.55
N ILE A 27 -28.60 -7.74 1.70
CA ILE A 27 -27.54 -7.81 2.72
C ILE A 27 -26.30 -8.56 2.19
N THR A 28 -26.48 -9.67 1.48
CA THR A 28 -25.35 -10.43 0.90
C THR A 28 -24.66 -9.67 -0.24
N ASP A 29 -25.42 -8.96 -1.07
CA ASP A 29 -24.89 -8.13 -2.14
C ASP A 29 -24.11 -6.94 -1.57
N GLN A 30 -24.59 -6.36 -0.45
CA GLN A 30 -23.88 -5.33 0.30
C GLN A 30 -22.58 -5.86 0.94
N GLU A 31 -22.55 -7.09 1.46
CA GLU A 31 -21.31 -7.70 1.98
C GLU A 31 -20.27 -7.93 0.87
N GLU A 32 -20.68 -8.44 -0.28
CA GLU A 32 -19.78 -8.68 -1.41
C GLU A 32 -19.29 -7.35 -2.04
N GLU A 33 -20.12 -6.31 -2.07
CA GLU A 33 -19.70 -4.98 -2.51
C GLU A 33 -18.65 -4.37 -1.56
N GLN A 34 -18.81 -4.53 -0.24
CA GLN A 34 -17.82 -4.07 0.76
C GLN A 34 -16.49 -4.82 0.67
N LYS A 35 -16.52 -6.10 0.25
CA LYS A 35 -15.33 -6.94 0.07
C LYS A 35 -14.49 -6.54 -1.14
N MET A 36 -15.13 -6.07 -2.22
CA MET A 36 -14.45 -5.58 -3.43
C MET A 36 -13.80 -4.20 -3.26
N ARG A 37 -14.23 -3.41 -2.28
CA ARG A 37 -13.68 -2.06 -2.00
C ARG A 37 -12.43 -2.06 -1.10
N LYS A 38 -11.97 -3.23 -0.67
CA LYS A 38 -10.87 -3.38 0.31
C LYS A 38 -9.57 -3.90 -0.29
N PHE A 39 -9.47 -3.88 -1.62
CA PHE A 39 -8.23 -4.19 -2.31
C PHE A 39 -7.40 -2.92 -2.46
N ASP A 40 -6.42 -2.72 -1.57
CA ASP A 40 -5.38 -1.71 -1.71
C ASP A 40 -4.17 -2.34 -2.44
N PRO A 41 -4.00 -2.14 -3.75
CA PRO A 41 -2.87 -2.70 -4.49
C PRO A 41 -1.53 -2.09 -4.07
N TRP A 42 -1.56 -0.88 -3.50
CA TRP A 42 -0.40 -0.03 -3.28
C TRP A 42 0.66 -0.63 -2.32
N PRO A 43 0.31 -1.15 -1.13
CA PRO A 43 1.31 -1.73 -0.23
C PRO A 43 1.95 -3.00 -0.81
N VAL A 44 1.23 -3.72 -1.68
CA VAL A 44 1.69 -4.99 -2.25
C VAL A 44 2.73 -4.78 -3.36
N PHE A 45 2.53 -3.79 -4.23
CA PHE A 45 3.51 -3.47 -5.28
C PHE A 45 4.79 -2.85 -4.73
N PHE A 46 4.68 -1.92 -3.77
CA PHE A 46 5.87 -1.34 -3.13
C PHE A 46 6.64 -2.36 -2.32
N LYS A 47 5.97 -3.20 -1.53
CA LYS A 47 6.65 -4.19 -0.70
C LYS A 47 7.38 -5.24 -1.54
N ARG A 48 6.83 -5.64 -2.70
CA ARG A 48 7.47 -6.62 -3.58
C ARG A 48 8.64 -6.04 -4.37
N GLU A 49 8.49 -4.85 -4.93
CA GLU A 49 9.55 -4.23 -5.74
C GLU A 49 10.67 -3.65 -4.87
N TRP A 50 10.36 -3.19 -3.65
CA TRP A 50 11.35 -2.78 -2.66
C TRP A 50 12.20 -3.95 -2.18
N ASN A 51 11.61 -5.12 -1.91
CA ASN A 51 12.39 -6.27 -1.42
C ASN A 51 13.45 -6.77 -2.42
N ARG A 52 13.27 -6.50 -3.72
CA ARG A 52 14.20 -6.91 -4.78
C ARG A 52 15.20 -5.82 -5.18
N ASN A 53 14.81 -4.53 -5.10
CA ASN A 53 15.70 -3.42 -5.50
C ASN A 53 16.40 -2.72 -4.33
N TRP A 54 16.02 -2.99 -3.08
CA TRP A 54 16.67 -2.46 -1.88
C TRP A 54 18.20 -2.60 -1.85
N PRO A 55 18.83 -3.73 -2.26
CA PRO A 55 20.30 -3.81 -2.31
C PRO A 55 20.95 -2.78 -3.23
N PHE A 56 20.28 -2.33 -4.30
CA PHE A 56 20.81 -1.28 -5.19
C PHE A 56 20.77 0.10 -4.53
N LEU A 57 19.72 0.41 -3.75
CA LEU A 57 19.62 1.67 -3.03
C LEU A 57 20.64 1.74 -1.88
N VAL A 58 20.79 0.63 -1.16
CA VAL A 58 21.80 0.51 -0.10
C VAL A 58 23.20 0.61 -0.70
N GLY A 59 23.47 -0.11 -1.80
CA GLY A 59 24.74 -0.01 -2.53
C GLY A 59 25.02 1.40 -3.03
N PHE A 60 24.06 2.07 -3.65
CA PHE A 60 24.17 3.45 -4.13
C PHE A 60 24.48 4.44 -2.99
N ALA A 61 23.79 4.31 -1.85
CA ALA A 61 24.03 5.15 -0.68
C ALA A 61 25.42 4.92 -0.07
N ILE A 62 25.85 3.65 0.05
CA ILE A 62 27.18 3.30 0.57
C ILE A 62 28.27 3.84 -0.36
N THR A 63 28.15 3.61 -1.66
CA THR A 63 29.11 4.12 -2.66
C THR A 63 29.16 5.64 -2.66
N GLY A 64 28.01 6.31 -2.61
CA GLY A 64 27.94 7.77 -2.48
C GLY A 64 28.63 8.28 -1.22
N ALA A 65 28.40 7.62 -0.08
CA ALA A 65 29.06 7.98 1.19
C ALA A 65 30.58 7.77 1.12
N ILE A 66 31.05 6.66 0.53
CA ILE A 66 32.48 6.38 0.34
C ILE A 66 33.11 7.43 -0.58
N ILE A 67 32.51 7.72 -1.74
CA ILE A 67 33.03 8.72 -2.68
C ILE A 67 33.03 10.11 -2.06
N THR A 68 32.01 10.45 -1.28
CA THR A 68 31.94 11.74 -0.57
C THR A 68 33.05 11.83 0.48
N LYS A 69 33.28 10.76 1.24
CA LYS A 69 34.36 10.68 2.23
C LYS A 69 35.74 10.73 1.58
N ILE A 70 35.91 10.08 0.43
CA ILE A 70 37.16 10.15 -0.34
C ILE A 70 37.35 11.55 -0.92
N SER A 71 36.32 12.19 -1.48
CA SER A 71 36.40 13.56 -2.00
C SER A 71 36.74 14.56 -0.89
N LEU A 72 36.10 14.47 0.27
CA LEU A 72 36.38 15.36 1.40
C LEU A 72 37.71 15.05 2.07
N GLY A 73 38.05 13.76 2.23
CA GLY A 73 39.29 13.29 2.84
C GLY A 73 40.51 13.62 1.98
N LEU A 74 40.43 13.43 0.66
CA LEU A 74 41.46 13.91 -0.27
C LEU A 74 41.52 15.44 -0.27
N THR A 75 40.40 16.17 -0.20
CA THR A 75 40.48 17.65 -0.15
C THR A 75 41.16 18.16 1.12
N GLU A 76 40.92 17.57 2.29
CA GLU A 76 41.57 18.01 3.53
C GLU A 76 43.01 17.51 3.70
N GLU A 77 43.31 16.25 3.39
CA GLU A 77 44.67 15.69 3.45
C GLU A 77 45.56 16.26 2.33
N ASP A 78 45.05 16.45 1.12
CA ASP A 78 45.79 17.02 -0.01
C ASP A 78 45.95 18.54 0.12
N ALA A 79 44.94 19.27 0.65
CA ALA A 79 45.11 20.70 0.96
C ALA A 79 46.12 20.95 2.09
N LYS A 80 46.25 20.05 3.08
CA LYS A 80 47.23 20.18 4.17
C LYS A 80 48.65 19.78 3.75
N ASN A 81 48.79 18.81 2.83
CA ASN A 81 50.08 18.35 2.32
C ASN A 81 50.54 19.09 1.05
N SER A 82 49.70 19.91 0.43
CA SER A 82 50.07 20.70 -0.75
C SER A 82 51.10 21.78 -0.41
N LYS A 83 52.25 21.73 -1.12
CA LYS A 83 53.32 22.76 -1.08
C LYS A 83 52.78 24.17 -1.32
N PHE A 84 51.64 24.32 -2.00
CA PHE A 84 51.01 25.60 -2.32
C PHE A 84 50.37 26.26 -1.10
N VAL A 85 49.63 25.50 -0.27
CA VAL A 85 48.96 26.02 0.94
C VAL A 85 49.99 26.38 2.02
N GLN A 86 51.07 25.61 2.12
CA GLN A 86 52.17 25.93 3.05
C GLN A 86 52.96 27.17 2.63
N ARG A 87 53.07 27.45 1.32
CA ARG A 87 53.74 28.66 0.80
C ARG A 87 52.94 29.94 1.04
N HIS A 88 51.61 29.85 1.06
CA HIS A 88 50.69 31.00 1.16
C HIS A 88 50.17 31.25 2.59
N LYS A 89 50.65 30.54 3.60
CA LYS A 89 50.37 30.79 5.03
C LYS A 89 51.36 31.76 5.72
N LYS A 90 52.23 32.43 4.96
CA LYS A 90 53.12 33.49 5.48
C LYS A 90 52.38 34.80 5.64
#